data_AF-A0AAW2D9F9-F1
#
_entry.id   AF-A0AAW2D9F9-F1
#
_cell.length_a   1.000
_cell.length_b   1.000
_cell.length_c   1.000
_cell.angle_alpha   90.00
_cell.angle_beta   90.00
_cell.angle_gamma   90.00
#
_symmetry.space_group_name_H-M   'P 1'
#
loop_
_entity.id
_entity.type
_entity.pdbx_description
1 polymer ?
#
loop_
_entity_poly.entity_id
_entity_poly.type
_entity_poly.pdbx_seq_one_letter_code
_entity_poly.pdbx_strand_id
1 'polypeptide(L)' 'MDGNGCSPNDHTYNTLIQGLLQWNETSKAMEFVKIMVGKGFSANASTASMLIDLLSADPGDK' A
#
# COMPACT_ATOMS: atom_id res chain seq x y z
N MET A 1 -11.50 -10.54 26.27
CA MET A 1 -10.37 -11.19 25.60
C MET A 1 -9.71 -10.11 24.78
N ASP A 2 -8.68 -9.47 25.34
CA ASP A 2 -7.91 -8.49 24.60
C ASP A 2 -7.20 -9.23 23.47
N GLY A 3 -7.58 -8.88 22.24
CA GLY A 3 -7.18 -9.60 21.03
C GLY A 3 -5.66 -9.68 20.96
N ASN A 4 -5.13 -10.89 21.01
CA ASN A 4 -3.73 -11.22 20.73
C ASN A 4 -3.45 -11.05 19.22
N GLY A 5 -3.78 -9.88 18.67
CA GLY A 5 -3.63 -9.54 17.28
C GLY A 5 -2.16 -9.33 16.98
N CYS A 6 -1.57 -10.21 16.17
CA CYS A 6 -0.28 -9.94 15.55
C CYS A 6 -0.37 -8.57 14.86
N SER A 7 0.46 -7.64 15.30
CA SER A 7 0.52 -6.32 14.66
C SER A 7 1.13 -6.48 13.27
N PRO A 8 0.50 -5.93 12.22
CA PRO A 8 1.07 -5.94 10.88
C PRO A 8 2.46 -5.31 10.89
N ASN A 9 3.40 -5.97 10.22
CA ASN A 9 4.76 -5.46 9.99
C ASN A 9 4.84 -4.79 8.60
N ASP A 10 6.02 -4.27 8.27
CA ASP A 10 6.34 -3.68 6.97
C ASP A 10 5.99 -4.62 5.81
N HIS A 11 6.31 -5.91 5.90
CA HIS A 11 6.00 -6.88 4.85
C HIS A 11 4.49 -7.01 4.63
N THR A 12 3.71 -7.08 5.71
CA THR A 12 2.24 -7.19 5.65
C THR A 12 1.63 -5.99 4.94
N TYR A 13 2.09 -4.77 5.27
CA TYR A 13 1.62 -3.56 4.60
C TYR A 13 1.97 -3.56 3.12
N ASN A 14 3.22 -3.88 2.76
CA ASN A 14 3.64 -3.95 1.36
C ASN A 14 2.77 -4.93 0.56
N THR A 15 2.55 -6.15 1.06
CA THR A 15 1.72 -7.16 0.37
C THR A 15 0.28 -6.69 0.18
N LEU A 16 -0.33 -6.09 1.21
CA LEU A 16 -1.70 -5.57 1.12
C LEU A 16 -1.80 -4.43 0.10
N ILE A 17 -0.86 -3.48 0.14
CA ILE A 17 -0.83 -2.33 -0.78
C ILE A 17 -0.68 -2.84 -2.22
N GLN A 18 0.26 -3.75 -2.48
CA GLN A 18 0.47 -4.34 -3.80
C GLN A 18 -0.80 -5.02 -4.34
N GLY A 19 -1.48 -5.84 -3.52
CA GLY A 19 -2.73 -6.49 -3.91
C GLY A 19 -3.85 -5.50 -4.22
N LEU A 20 -4.00 -4.45 -3.41
CA LEU A 20 -4.99 -3.39 -3.66
C LEU A 20 -4.69 -2.63 -4.95
N LEU A 21 -3.43 -2.31 -5.23
CA LEU A 21 -3.02 -1.67 -6.47
C LEU A 21 -3.33 -2.55 -7.70
N GLN A 22 -3.10 -3.86 -7.61
CA GLN A 22 -3.44 -4.82 -8.67
C GLN A 22 -4.95 -4.92 -8.95
N TRP A 23 -5.78 -4.64 -7.95
CA TRP A 23 -7.24 -4.61 -8.09
C TRP A 23 -7.81 -3.23 -8.40
N ASN A 24 -6.95 -2.26 -8.76
CA ASN A 24 -7.31 -0.86 -8.98
C ASN A 24 -7.99 -0.19 -7.76
N GLU A 25 -7.86 -0.77 -6.57
CA GLU A 25 -8.39 -0.25 -5.29
C GLU A 25 -7.45 0.82 -4.72
N THR A 26 -7.16 1.81 -5.56
CA THR A 26 -6.13 2.84 -5.34
C THR A 26 -6.37 3.66 -4.08
N SER A 27 -7.64 4.04 -3.82
CA SER A 27 -7.99 4.82 -2.63
C SER A 27 -7.62 4.07 -1.34
N LYS A 28 -7.96 2.78 -1.26
CA LYS A 28 -7.61 1.91 -0.12
C LYS A 28 -6.10 1.70 -0.04
N ALA A 29 -5.44 1.46 -1.17
CA ALA A 29 -3.98 1.32 -1.19
C ALA A 29 -3.29 2.55 -0.57
N MET A 30 -3.74 3.75 -0.92
CA MET A 30 -3.21 5.01 -0.37
C MET A 30 -3.52 5.20 1.12
N GLU A 31 -4.67 4.71 1.60
CA GLU A 31 -4.97 4.68 3.05
C GLU A 31 -3.96 3.79 3.80
N PHE A 32 -3.70 2.59 3.27
CA PHE A 32 -2.71 1.69 3.87
C PHE A 32 -1.28 2.23 3.82
N VAL A 33 -0.91 2.97 2.76
CA VAL A 33 0.38 3.69 2.71
C VAL A 33 0.47 4.71 3.86
N LYS A 34 -0.57 5.50 4.10
CA LYS A 34 -0.59 6.47 5.22
C LYS A 34 -0.46 5.77 6.58
N ILE A 35 -1.17 4.65 6.78
CA ILE A 35 -1.08 3.87 8.01
C ILE A 35 0.35 3.31 8.20
N MET A 36 0.92 2.75 7.14
CA MET A 36 2.27 2.17 7.14
C MET A 36 3.32 3.21 7.54
N VAL A 37 3.31 4.39 6.92
CA VAL A 37 4.23 5.49 7.22
C VAL A 37 3.97 6.04 8.63
N GLY A 38 2.71 6.17 9.04
CA GLY A 38 2.34 6.60 10.40
C GLY A 38 2.84 5.65 11.50
N LYS A 39 3.10 4.38 11.16
CA LYS A 39 3.72 3.39 12.05
C LYS A 39 5.23 3.30 11.95
N GLY A 40 5.86 4.13 11.11
CA GLY A 40 7.32 4.13 10.91
C GLY A 40 7.84 3.06 9.94
N PHE A 41 6.96 2.42 9.18
CA PHE A 41 7.36 1.48 8.13
C PHE A 41 7.47 2.18 6.77
N SER A 42 8.25 1.59 5.86
CA SER A 42 8.49 2.13 4.51
C SER A 42 8.10 1.15 3.41
N ALA A 43 7.50 1.66 2.33
CA ALA A 43 7.26 0.87 1.13
C ALA A 43 8.57 0.33 0.56
N ASN A 44 8.57 -0.94 0.16
CA ASN A 44 9.69 -1.57 -0.53
C ASN A 44 9.76 -1.10 -1.99
N ALA A 45 10.86 -1.43 -2.68
CA ALA A 45 11.09 -0.98 -4.05
C ALA A 45 9.95 -1.35 -5.02
N SER A 46 9.40 -2.57 -4.89
CA SER A 46 8.30 -3.02 -5.75
C SER A 46 7.02 -2.22 -5.50
N THR A 47 6.65 -2.02 -4.24
CA THR A 47 5.45 -1.24 -3.86
C THR A 47 5.61 0.22 -4.27
N ALA A 48 6.80 0.80 -4.08
CA ALA A 48 7.09 2.16 -4.51
C ALA A 48 6.99 2.32 -6.04
N SER A 49 7.53 1.37 -6.82
CA SER A 49 7.40 1.39 -8.28
C SER A 49 5.93 1.40 -8.71
N MET A 50 5.10 0.51 -8.16
CA MET A 50 3.67 0.46 -8.50
C MET A 50 2.94 1.76 -8.16
N LEU A 51 3.28 2.40 -7.05
CA LEU A 51 2.71 3.70 -6.67
C LEU A 51 3.14 4.80 -7.65
N ILE A 52 4.40 4.81 -8.10
CA ILE A 52 4.90 5.76 -9.09
C ILE A 52 4.19 5.55 -10.43
N ASP A 53 4.05 4.30 -10.88
CA ASP A 53 3.36 3.97 -12.14
C ASP A 53 1.91 4.45 -12.11
N LEU A 54 1.22 4.23 -10.99
CA LEU A 54 -0.15 4.69 -10.77
C LEU A 54 -0.27 6.22 -10.81
N LEU A 55 0.68 6.95 -10.21
CA LEU A 55 0.69 8.41 -10.19
C LEU A 55 1.14 9.02 -11.52
N SER A 56 1.91 8.27 -12.31
CA SER A 56 2.40 8.66 -13.63
C SER A 56 1.41 8.31 -14.75
N ALA A 57 0.41 7.46 -14.47
CA ALA A 57 -0.70 7.23 -15.38
C ALA A 57 -1.53 8.50 -15.48
N ASP A 58 -1.27 9.28 -16.53
CA ASP A 58 -2.10 10.41 -16.92
C ASP A 58 -3.55 9.90 -17.13
N PRO A 59 -4.59 10.58 -16.63
CA PRO A 59 -5.99 10.16 -16.78
C PRO A 59 -6.50 10.19 -18.24
N GLY A 60 -5.62 10.32 -19.23
CA GLY A 60 -5.93 10.49 -20.65
C GLY A 60 -5.90 9.24 -21.53
N ASP A 61 -5.39 8.10 -21.07
CA ASP A 61 -5.09 6.94 -21.96
C ASP A 61 -5.62 5.59 -21.45
N LYS A 62 -6.85 5.53 -20.93
CA LYS A 62 -7.53 4.26 -20.61
C LYS A 62 -8.93 4.14 -21.18
#